data_AF-A0A7K6N413-F1
#
_entry.id   AF-A0A7K6N413-F1
#
_cell.length_a   1.000
_cell.length_b   1.000
_cell.length_c   1.000
_cell.angle_alpha   90.00
_cell.angle_beta   90.00
_cell.angle_gamma   90.00
#
_symmetry.space_group_name_H-M   'P 1'
#
loop_
_entity.id
_entity.type
_entity.pdbx_description
1 polymer ?
#
loop_
_entity_poly.entity_id
_entity_poly.type
_entity_poly.pdbx_seq_one_letter_code
_entity_poly.pdbx_strand_id
1 'polypeptide(L)'
;MDQGSIARILKQVSGGEDEIQQLQKALLDYLDENTETDASLVFSRKFYIAQWFRDTTMETEKAIKSQKDEDSSEGTHHAKDVEATGQIMHRAESRKTFLRSIIKIAPSQFSTLKLNSDTVDYEDACLIVRYLASMRPFAQSFDIYLTQ
;
A
#
# COMPACT_ATOMS: atom_id res chain seq x y z
N MET A 1 -11.28 2.13 14.78
CA MET A 1 -10.69 2.98 13.73
C MET A 1 -11.82 3.77 13.10
N ASP A 2 -11.66 5.08 12.90
CA ASP A 2 -12.74 5.92 12.37
C ASP A 2 -12.88 5.79 10.84
N GLN A 3 -13.81 4.92 10.44
CA GLN A 3 -14.14 4.65 9.04
C GLN A 3 -14.74 5.88 8.33
N GLY A 4 -15.42 6.77 9.07
CA GLY A 4 -16.04 7.97 8.51
C GLY A 4 -14.99 8.96 8.00
N SER A 5 -13.92 9.16 8.77
CA SER A 5 -12.81 10.03 8.37
C SER A 5 -12.01 9.46 7.20
N ILE A 6 -11.74 8.15 7.16
CA ILE A 6 -11.11 7.51 6.00
C ILE A 6 -11.97 7.68 4.74
N ALA A 7 -13.29 7.48 4.84
CA ALA A 7 -14.18 7.68 3.71
C ALA A 7 -14.22 9.15 3.24
N ARG A 8 -14.10 10.12 4.15
CA ARG A 8 -13.94 11.54 3.78
C ARG A 8 -12.66 11.76 2.99
N ILE A 9 -11.53 11.27 3.49
CA ILE A 9 -10.22 11.41 2.83
C ILE A 9 -10.28 10.80 1.42
N LEU A 10 -10.82 9.58 1.29
CA LEU A 10 -10.96 8.89 -0.02
C LEU A 10 -11.82 9.67 -1.03
N LYS A 11 -12.77 10.50 -0.59
CA LYS A 11 -13.54 11.37 -1.50
C LYS A 11 -12.74 12.58 -2.00
N GLN A 12 -11.70 12.97 -1.27
CA GLN A 12 -10.88 14.15 -1.56
C GLN A 12 -9.61 13.78 -2.33
N VAL A 13 -9.09 12.57 -2.12
CA VAL A 13 -7.88 12.08 -2.79
C VAL A 13 -8.22 11.26 -4.03
N SER A 14 -7.39 11.35 -5.05
CA SER A 14 -7.54 10.57 -6.29
C SER A 14 -6.19 10.09 -6.81
N GLY A 15 -6.20 9.15 -7.77
CA GLY A 15 -4.99 8.67 -8.43
C GLY A 15 -4.51 7.28 -8.01
N GLY A 16 -5.40 6.41 -7.57
CA GLY A 16 -5.14 4.98 -7.34
C GLY A 16 -6.34 4.12 -7.79
N GLU A 17 -6.06 2.88 -8.18
CA GLU A 17 -7.10 1.94 -8.65
C GLU A 17 -8.01 1.44 -7.51
N ASP A 18 -7.52 1.48 -6.28
CA ASP A 18 -8.20 1.03 -5.08
C ASP A 18 -7.94 1.98 -3.89
N GLU A 19 -8.72 1.81 -2.82
CA GLU A 19 -8.64 2.64 -1.61
C GLU A 19 -7.23 2.64 -1.00
N ILE A 20 -6.53 1.50 -1.02
CA ILE A 20 -5.16 1.42 -0.48
C ILE A 20 -4.21 2.26 -1.33
N GLN A 21 -4.27 2.15 -2.66
CA GLN A 21 -3.43 2.96 -3.54
C GLN A 21 -3.70 4.46 -3.38
N GLN A 22 -4.96 4.85 -3.24
CA GLN A 22 -5.34 6.25 -3.03
C GLN A 22 -4.76 6.80 -1.72
N LEU A 23 -4.87 6.05 -0.62
CA LEU A 23 -4.30 6.43 0.68
C LEU A 23 -2.77 6.41 0.66
N GLN A 24 -2.14 5.44 -0.02
CA GLN A 24 -0.70 5.38 -0.21
C GLN A 24 -0.18 6.62 -0.96
N LYS A 25 -0.83 6.98 -2.08
CA LYS A 25 -0.48 8.17 -2.85
C LYS A 25 -0.60 9.43 -1.99
N ALA A 26 -1.74 9.59 -1.32
CA ALA A 26 -1.99 10.76 -0.49
C ALA A 26 -0.96 10.93 0.62
N LEU A 27 -0.56 9.84 1.28
CA LEU A 27 0.52 9.86 2.27
C LEU A 27 1.87 10.23 1.65
N LEU A 28 2.21 9.67 0.49
CA LEU A 28 3.48 9.96 -0.18
C LEU A 28 3.56 11.39 -0.71
N ASP A 29 2.44 11.95 -1.15
CA ASP A 29 2.33 13.34 -1.60
C ASP A 29 2.50 14.28 -0.38
N TYR A 30 1.80 14.01 0.73
CA TYR A 30 1.98 14.74 1.98
C TYR A 30 3.45 14.73 2.44
N LEU A 31 4.10 13.56 2.41
CA LEU A 31 5.51 13.47 2.77
C LEU A 31 6.41 14.28 1.84
N ASP A 32 6.14 14.28 0.53
CA ASP A 32 6.92 14.98 -0.48
C ASP A 32 6.82 16.51 -0.31
N GLU A 33 5.60 17.02 -0.10
CA GLU A 33 5.32 18.44 0.15
C GLU A 33 6.04 18.98 1.40
N ASN A 34 6.29 18.11 2.38
CA ASN A 34 6.99 18.46 3.61
C ASN A 34 8.51 18.17 3.57
N THR A 35 9.06 17.68 2.46
CA THR A 35 10.51 17.41 2.37
C THR A 35 11.37 18.68 2.45
N GLU A 36 10.82 19.84 2.08
CA GLU A 36 11.49 21.15 2.21
C GLU A 36 11.59 21.58 3.69
N THR A 37 10.64 21.16 4.54
CA THR A 37 10.65 21.49 5.98
C THR A 37 11.48 20.49 6.79
N ASP A 38 11.45 19.19 6.42
CA ASP A 38 12.30 18.16 7.01
C ASP A 38 12.82 17.18 5.95
N ALA A 39 14.14 17.26 5.71
CA ALA A 39 14.83 16.39 4.76
C ALA A 39 14.76 14.89 5.15
N SER A 40 14.49 14.55 6.41
CA SER A 40 14.31 13.18 6.86
C SER A 40 13.12 12.49 6.17
N LEU A 41 12.11 13.27 5.76
CA LEU A 41 10.90 12.77 5.11
C LEU A 41 11.17 12.17 3.73
N VAL A 42 12.25 12.56 3.05
CA VAL A 42 12.71 11.90 1.82
C VAL A 42 13.03 10.43 2.08
N PHE A 43 13.65 10.12 3.22
CA PHE A 43 13.96 8.74 3.59
C PHE A 43 12.71 7.99 4.01
N SER A 44 11.80 8.62 4.77
CA SER A 44 10.51 8.04 5.14
C SER A 44 9.68 7.67 3.91
N ARG A 45 9.62 8.55 2.90
CA ARG A 45 8.93 8.31 1.62
C ARG A 45 9.51 7.09 0.90
N LYS A 46 10.85 7.02 0.78
CA LYS A 46 11.54 5.88 0.18
C LYS A 46 11.31 4.59 0.96
N PHE A 47 11.30 4.66 2.28
CA PHE A 47 11.06 3.52 3.16
C PHE A 47 9.67 2.93 2.95
N TYR A 48 8.61 3.75 2.91
CA TYR A 48 7.25 3.26 2.66
C TYR A 48 7.11 2.59 1.30
N ILE A 49 7.64 3.19 0.23
CA ILE A 49 7.62 2.61 -1.11
C ILE A 49 8.31 1.25 -1.12
N ALA A 50 9.53 1.17 -0.54
CA ALA A 50 10.29 -0.08 -0.47
C ALA A 50 9.55 -1.14 0.35
N GLN A 51 8.96 -0.76 1.49
CA GLN A 51 8.18 -1.66 2.33
C GLN A 51 6.97 -2.23 1.57
N TRP A 52 6.17 -1.41 0.89
CA TRP A 52 5.01 -1.87 0.13
C TRP A 52 5.41 -2.76 -1.07
N PHE A 53 6.53 -2.45 -1.71
CA PHE A 53 7.07 -3.29 -2.78
C PHE A 53 7.50 -4.67 -2.28
N ARG A 54 8.18 -4.71 -1.11
CA ARG A 54 8.56 -5.96 -0.43
C ARG A 54 7.31 -6.76 -0.05
N ASP A 55 6.33 -6.13 0.58
CA ASP A 55 5.12 -6.81 1.02
C ASP A 55 4.35 -7.43 -0.15
N THR A 56 4.26 -6.70 -1.28
CA THR A 56 3.65 -7.22 -2.51
C THR A 56 4.40 -8.44 -3.04
N THR A 57 5.74 -8.43 -2.96
CA THR A 57 6.56 -9.58 -3.35
C THR A 57 6.35 -10.78 -2.42
N MET A 58 6.30 -10.56 -1.11
CA MET A 58 6.04 -11.61 -0.12
C MET A 58 4.63 -12.23 -0.29
N GLU A 59 3.63 -11.44 -0.65
CA GLU A 59 2.28 -11.94 -0.97
C GLU A 59 2.31 -12.91 -2.16
N THR A 60 3.03 -12.55 -3.23
CA THR A 60 3.23 -13.43 -4.39
C THR A 60 3.99 -14.72 -4.03
N GLU A 61 5.08 -14.61 -3.26
CA GLU A 61 5.87 -15.77 -2.83
C GLU A 61 5.04 -16.75 -2.00
N LYS A 62 4.20 -16.24 -1.09
CA LYS A 62 3.29 -17.06 -0.28
C LYS A 62 2.26 -17.78 -1.15
N ALA A 63 1.67 -17.09 -2.13
CA ALA A 63 0.70 -17.70 -3.04
C ALA A 63 1.33 -18.84 -3.85
N ILE A 64 2.51 -18.61 -4.44
CA ILE A 64 3.25 -19.64 -5.21
C ILE A 64 3.61 -20.84 -4.33
N LYS A 65 4.03 -20.59 -3.07
CA LYS A 65 4.36 -21.67 -2.15
C LYS A 65 3.13 -22.51 -1.80
N SER A 66 1.99 -21.87 -1.52
CA SER A 66 0.72 -22.54 -1.23
C SER A 66 0.30 -23.48 -2.36
N GLN A 67 0.44 -23.04 -3.62
CA GLN A 67 0.13 -23.90 -4.77
C GLN A 67 1.03 -25.13 -4.85
N LYS A 68 2.33 -24.97 -4.61
CA LYS A 68 3.29 -26.09 -4.70
C LYS A 68 3.06 -27.15 -3.63
N ASP A 69 2.61 -26.74 -2.45
CA ASP A 69 2.31 -27.65 -1.35
C ASP A 69 0.99 -28.45 -1.62
N GLU A 70 0.08 -27.92 -2.44
CA GLU A 70 -1.24 -28.53 -2.77
C GLU A 70 -1.25 -29.38 -4.05
N ASP A 71 -0.25 -29.23 -4.94
CA ASP A 71 -0.07 -30.01 -6.18
C ASP A 71 0.12 -31.53 -5.97
N SER A 72 0.15 -31.98 -4.71
CA SER A 72 0.23 -33.39 -4.32
C SER A 72 -1.13 -34.07 -4.11
N SER A 73 -2.27 -33.38 -4.29
CA SER A 73 -3.63 -33.94 -4.10
C SER A 73 -4.57 -33.61 -5.27
N GLU A 74 -5.32 -34.62 -5.74
CA GLU A 74 -6.05 -34.65 -7.02
C GLU A 74 -7.15 -33.58 -7.25
N GLY A 75 -7.21 -33.08 -8.50
CA GLY A 75 -8.41 -32.95 -9.35
C GLY A 75 -9.60 -32.10 -8.87
N THR A 76 -9.84 -30.96 -9.54
CA THR A 76 -10.93 -29.96 -9.37
C THR A 76 -10.67 -28.84 -8.37
N HIS A 77 -10.02 -29.09 -7.22
CA HIS A 77 -9.57 -28.01 -6.33
C HIS A 77 -8.43 -27.19 -6.95
N HIS A 78 -7.44 -27.88 -7.51
CA HIS A 78 -6.28 -27.30 -8.19
C HIS A 78 -6.61 -26.19 -9.22
N ALA A 79 -7.70 -26.33 -10.00
CA ALA A 79 -8.06 -25.32 -10.99
C ALA A 79 -8.47 -23.97 -10.35
N LYS A 80 -9.17 -24.00 -9.21
CA LYS A 80 -9.57 -22.80 -8.46
C LYS A 80 -8.38 -22.16 -7.77
N ASP A 81 -7.44 -22.95 -7.27
CA ASP A 81 -6.23 -22.47 -6.59
C ASP A 81 -5.22 -21.86 -7.59
N VAL A 82 -5.18 -22.42 -8.80
CA VAL A 82 -4.48 -21.83 -9.97
C VAL A 82 -5.07 -20.49 -10.38
N GLU A 83 -6.40 -20.40 -10.47
CA GLU A 83 -7.08 -19.14 -10.77
C GLU A 83 -6.84 -18.08 -9.67
N ALA A 84 -6.96 -18.47 -8.40
CA ALA A 84 -6.74 -17.58 -7.26
C ALA A 84 -5.31 -17.01 -7.23
N THR A 85 -4.31 -17.85 -7.52
CA THR A 85 -2.92 -17.38 -7.59
C THR A 85 -2.69 -16.48 -8.79
N GLY A 86 -3.31 -16.77 -9.94
CA GLY A 86 -3.30 -15.87 -11.10
C GLY A 86 -3.84 -14.48 -10.76
N GLN A 87 -4.94 -14.40 -10.01
CA GLN A 87 -5.50 -13.13 -9.54
C GLN A 87 -4.55 -12.39 -8.58
N ILE A 88 -3.89 -13.10 -7.67
CA ILE A 88 -2.88 -12.52 -6.76
C ILE A 88 -1.70 -11.96 -7.56
N MET A 89 -1.21 -12.69 -8.56
CA MET A 89 -0.10 -12.25 -9.41
C MET A 89 -0.46 -10.98 -10.19
N HIS A 90 -1.64 -10.94 -10.82
CA HIS A 90 -2.11 -9.77 -11.54
C HIS A 90 -2.25 -8.55 -10.61
N ARG A 91 -2.84 -8.73 -9.44
CA ARG A 91 -2.96 -7.67 -8.42
C ARG A 91 -1.59 -7.17 -7.97
N ALA A 92 -0.63 -8.08 -7.76
CA ALA A 92 0.73 -7.74 -7.39
C ALA A 92 1.43 -6.92 -8.49
N GLU A 93 1.18 -7.23 -9.76
CA GLU A 93 1.71 -6.47 -10.90
C GLU A 93 1.13 -5.06 -10.97
N SER A 94 -0.20 -4.89 -10.84
CA SER A 94 -0.84 -3.57 -10.79
C SER A 94 -0.24 -2.70 -9.68
N ARG A 95 -0.11 -3.25 -8.46
CA ARG A 95 0.48 -2.54 -7.31
C ARG A 95 1.93 -2.14 -7.56
N LYS A 96 2.75 -3.03 -8.11
CA LYS A 96 4.15 -2.73 -8.45
C LYS A 96 4.25 -1.66 -9.53
N THR A 97 3.36 -1.69 -10.52
CA THR A 97 3.30 -0.69 -11.59
C THR A 97 2.93 0.68 -11.05
N PHE A 98 1.93 0.75 -10.17
CA PHE A 98 1.56 1.96 -9.45
C PHE A 98 2.71 2.53 -8.61
N LEU A 99 3.37 1.72 -7.77
CA LEU A 99 4.51 2.20 -6.97
C LEU A 99 5.67 2.69 -7.85
N ARG A 100 5.92 2.05 -8.99
CA ARG A 100 6.92 2.50 -9.96
C ARG A 100 6.53 3.83 -10.62
N SER A 101 5.26 4.08 -10.90
CA SER A 101 4.82 5.34 -11.49
C SER A 101 5.06 6.50 -10.53
N ILE A 102 4.79 6.31 -9.24
CA ILE A 102 5.06 7.32 -8.19
C ILE A 102 6.56 7.66 -8.08
N ILE A 103 7.45 6.68 -8.24
CA ILE A 103 8.90 6.92 -8.25
C ILE A 103 9.30 7.75 -9.48
N LYS A 104 8.73 7.46 -10.65
CA LYS A 104 9.05 8.17 -11.90
C LYS A 104 8.55 9.61 -11.95
N ILE A 105 7.44 9.90 -11.26
CA ILE A 105 6.82 11.23 -11.19
C ILE A 105 7.56 12.15 -10.21
N ALA A 106 8.68 11.74 -9.62
CA ALA A 106 9.51 12.65 -8.83
C ALA A 106 10.60 13.33 -9.69
N PRO A 107 10.36 14.54 -10.23
CA PRO A 107 11.43 15.47 -10.52
C PRO A 107 11.48 16.53 -9.41
N SER A 108 12.61 16.57 -8.73
CA SER A 108 13.16 17.87 -8.34
C SER A 108 13.01 18.83 -9.53
N GLN A 109 12.53 20.06 -9.29
CA GLN A 109 12.87 21.31 -10.03
C GLN A 109 11.74 22.12 -10.70
N PHE A 110 10.44 21.86 -10.49
CA PHE A 110 9.40 22.82 -10.93
C PHE A 110 8.26 23.00 -9.92
N SER A 111 8.60 23.64 -8.80
CA SER A 111 7.69 24.03 -7.71
C SER A 111 6.86 25.31 -7.99
N THR A 112 6.63 25.70 -9.26
CA THR A 112 5.98 26.99 -9.59
C THR A 112 4.50 26.91 -9.94
N LEU A 113 3.89 25.73 -9.95
CA LEU A 113 2.43 25.60 -10.05
C LEU A 113 1.95 24.61 -8.99
N LYS A 114 2.08 25.02 -7.71
CA LYS A 114 1.36 24.40 -6.60
C LYS A 114 -0.14 24.63 -6.83
N LEU A 115 -0.73 23.78 -7.67
CA LEU A 115 -2.18 23.59 -7.74
C LEU A 115 -2.58 22.99 -6.40
N ASN A 116 -3.00 23.88 -5.50
CA ASN A 116 -3.73 23.64 -4.27
C ASN A 116 -4.28 22.20 -4.18
N SER A 117 -3.65 21.37 -3.37
CA SER A 117 -4.27 20.16 -2.88
C SER A 117 -3.95 20.00 -1.40
N ASP A 118 -4.34 21.00 -0.60
CA ASP A 118 -4.58 20.91 0.85
C ASP A 118 -5.68 19.86 1.14
N THR A 119 -5.50 18.62 0.69
CA THR A 119 -6.50 17.56 0.87
C THR A 119 -6.18 16.68 2.06
N VAL A 120 -4.91 16.59 2.47
CA VAL A 120 -4.46 15.76 3.59
C VAL A 120 -3.60 16.58 4.52
N ASP A 121 -4.12 16.85 5.71
CA ASP A 121 -3.37 17.47 6.80
C ASP A 121 -2.60 16.42 7.64
N TYR A 122 -1.96 16.85 8.72
CA TYR A 122 -1.21 15.97 9.61
C TYR A 122 -2.08 14.89 10.29
N GLU A 123 -3.31 15.24 10.69
CA GLU A 123 -4.22 14.30 11.36
C GLU A 123 -4.72 13.25 10.37
N ASP A 124 -5.01 13.66 9.14
CA ASP A 124 -5.35 12.77 8.05
C ASP A 124 -4.18 11.84 7.70
N ALA A 125 -2.97 12.36 7.59
CA ALA A 125 -1.77 11.55 7.38
C ALA A 125 -1.57 10.51 8.51
N CYS A 126 -1.76 10.92 9.76
CA CYS A 126 -1.72 10.01 10.92
C CYS A 126 -2.79 8.93 10.82
N LEU A 127 -4.01 9.29 10.44
CA LEU A 127 -5.11 8.34 10.29
C LEU A 127 -4.84 7.34 9.14
N ILE A 128 -4.33 7.82 8.00
CA ILE A 128 -3.91 6.98 6.87
C ILE A 128 -2.87 5.95 7.33
N VAL A 129 -1.82 6.38 8.03
CA VAL A 129 -0.77 5.47 8.52
C VAL A 129 -1.35 4.43 9.47
N ARG A 130 -2.22 4.83 10.40
CA ARG A 130 -2.89 3.88 11.33
C ARG A 130 -3.78 2.88 10.57
N TYR A 131 -4.51 3.35 9.56
CA TYR A 131 -5.34 2.50 8.72
C TYR A 131 -4.50 1.45 7.98
N LEU A 132 -3.47 1.87 7.26
CA LEU A 132 -2.57 0.98 6.52
C LEU A 132 -1.83 0.02 7.47
N ALA A 133 -1.45 0.47 8.67
CA ALA A 133 -0.80 -0.36 9.67
C ALA A 133 -1.72 -1.45 10.23
N SER A 134 -3.02 -1.19 10.38
CA SER A 134 -3.98 -2.20 10.88
C SER A 134 -4.19 -3.38 9.93
N MET A 135 -3.90 -3.19 8.64
CA MET A 135 -3.96 -4.25 7.63
C MET A 135 -2.72 -5.15 7.66
N ARG A 136 -1.72 -4.85 8.51
CA ARG A 136 -0.51 -5.65 8.63
C ARG A 136 -0.77 -6.88 9.50
N PRO A 137 -0.17 -8.04 9.19
CA PRO A 137 -0.27 -9.23 10.03
C PRO A 137 0.13 -8.99 11.49
N PHE A 138 1.09 -8.10 11.73
CA PHE A 138 1.51 -7.73 13.09
C PHE A 138 0.39 -7.10 13.92
N ALA A 139 -0.48 -6.27 13.32
CA ALA A 139 -1.58 -5.66 14.04
C ALA A 139 -2.71 -6.66 14.36
N GLN A 140 -2.72 -7.80 13.66
CA GLN A 140 -3.71 -8.86 13.79
C GLN A 140 -3.23 -10.02 14.68
N SER A 141 -2.01 -9.94 15.23
CA SER A 141 -1.41 -11.04 16.00
C SER A 141 -1.65 -10.93 17.51
N PHE A 142 -2.46 -9.98 17.99
CA PHE A 142 -2.73 -9.82 19.43
C PHE A 142 -3.27 -11.10 20.08
N ASP A 143 -4.21 -11.78 19.43
CA ASP A 143 -4.80 -13.04 19.92
C ASP A 143 -3.76 -14.17 20.03
N ILE A 144 -2.71 -14.15 19.19
CA ILE A 144 -1.62 -15.12 19.24
C ILE A 144 -0.80 -14.95 20.52
N TYR A 145 -0.65 -13.71 21.01
CA TYR A 145 0.05 -13.44 22.26
C TYR A 145 -0.78 -13.74 23.50
N LEU A 146 -2.11 -13.67 23.43
CA LEU A 146 -2.99 -14.04 24.54
C LEU A 146 -3.07 -15.55 24.77
N THR A 147 -2.68 -16.35 23.78
CA THR A 147 -2.74 -17.81 23.82
C THR A 147 -1.39 -18.47 24.11
N GLN A 148 -0.33 -17.68 24.33
CA GLN A 148 1.01 -18.13 24.76
C GLN A 148 1.18 -18.04 26.28
#